data_AF-A0A847XE24-F1
#
_entry.id   AF-A0A847XE24-F1
#
_cell.length_a   1.000
_cell.length_b   1.000
_cell.length_c   1.000
_cell.angle_alpha   90.00
_cell.angle_beta   90.00
_cell.angle_gamma   90.00
#
_symmetry.space_group_name_H-M   'P 1'
#
loop_
_entity.id
_entity.type
_entity.pdbx_description
1 polymer ?
#
loop_
_entity_poly.entity_id
_entity_poly.type
_entity_poly.pdbx_seq_one_letter_code
_entity_poly.pdbx_strand_id
1 'polypeptide(L)'
;ASMLSEIINKRIVLDVPSVEILNPENQNVEIEESFIKVAGGALMVSSIDFGDKITGEANLIFPANKMRRFINLCMDVGDEKDEPDMDFTDMDFDIIREIGNIILNSIVGGMGNFLNTSLKYTLPKVKVYHRIDFAKNIKKKKHLCMLILYITFIIDDTEIEGAVIIDLTLNSLNELMELIKKAEDDLNG
;
A
#
# COMPACT_ATOMS: atom_id res chain seq x y z
N ALA A 1 -15.18 -12.54 -3.30
CA ALA A 1 -15.97 -12.41 -4.55
C ALA A 1 -17.21 -11.51 -4.39
N SER A 2 -17.56 -11.08 -3.16
CA SER A 2 -18.94 -10.67 -2.82
C SER A 2 -19.18 -9.17 -2.66
N MET A 3 -18.20 -8.34 -2.27
CA MET A 3 -18.39 -6.87 -2.22
C MET A 3 -17.63 -6.14 -3.32
N LEU A 4 -16.47 -6.67 -3.72
CA LEU A 4 -15.76 -6.10 -4.86
C LEU A 4 -16.63 -6.17 -6.12
N SER A 5 -17.43 -7.23 -6.28
CA SER A 5 -18.39 -7.35 -7.38
C SER A 5 -19.51 -6.30 -7.38
N GLU A 6 -19.77 -5.64 -6.24
CA GLU A 6 -20.65 -4.48 -6.15
C GLU A 6 -19.87 -3.17 -6.40
N ILE A 7 -18.61 -3.10 -5.92
CA ILE A 7 -17.65 -2.05 -6.31
C ILE A 7 -17.39 -2.06 -7.83
N ILE A 8 -17.57 -3.18 -8.54
CA ILE A 8 -17.45 -3.30 -10.01
C ILE A 8 -18.41 -2.36 -10.77
N ASN A 9 -19.47 -1.83 -10.15
CA ASN A 9 -20.29 -0.79 -10.79
C ASN A 9 -19.61 0.59 -10.85
N LYS A 10 -18.50 0.79 -10.11
CA LYS A 10 -17.69 2.02 -10.15
C LYS A 10 -16.30 1.68 -10.68
N ARG A 11 -15.81 2.45 -11.65
CA ARG A 11 -14.49 2.23 -12.24
C ARG A 11 -13.41 2.69 -11.26
N ILE A 12 -12.70 1.75 -10.65
CA ILE A 12 -11.49 2.05 -9.88
C ILE A 12 -10.29 2.08 -10.82
N VAL A 13 -9.59 3.22 -10.86
CA VAL A 13 -8.29 3.35 -11.51
C VAL A 13 -7.22 3.43 -10.44
N LEU A 14 -6.22 2.56 -10.55
CA LEU A 14 -4.98 2.65 -9.79
C LEU A 14 -3.91 3.24 -10.71
N ASP A 15 -3.46 4.45 -10.40
CA ASP A 15 -2.31 5.06 -11.05
C ASP A 15 -1.09 4.97 -10.14
N VAL A 16 0.07 4.63 -10.70
CA VAL A 16 1.35 4.52 -9.99
C VAL A 16 2.35 5.48 -10.64
N PRO A 17 2.26 6.79 -10.35
CA PRO A 17 3.02 7.81 -11.07
C PRO A 17 4.52 7.82 -10.76
N SER A 18 4.95 7.29 -9.60
CA SER A 18 6.36 7.32 -9.20
C SER A 18 6.72 6.25 -8.18
N VAL A 19 7.97 5.79 -8.27
CA VAL A 19 8.60 4.85 -7.34
C VAL A 19 9.83 5.50 -6.73
N GLU A 20 9.96 5.43 -5.42
CA GLU A 20 11.07 5.96 -4.64
C GLU A 20 11.73 4.84 -3.83
N ILE A 21 13.05 4.75 -3.82
CA ILE A 21 13.81 3.72 -3.07
C ILE A 21 14.59 4.43 -1.97
N LEU A 22 14.27 4.12 -0.71
CA LEU A 22 14.96 4.68 0.45
C LEU A 22 15.92 3.64 1.06
N ASN A 23 17.20 3.99 1.05
CA ASN A 23 18.24 3.19 1.67
C ASN A 23 18.23 3.35 3.20
N PRO A 24 18.62 2.30 3.95
CA PRO A 24 18.64 2.32 5.42
C PRO A 24 19.38 3.51 6.04
N GLU A 25 20.38 4.04 5.33
CA GLU A 25 21.21 5.17 5.76
C GLU A 25 20.48 6.52 5.66
N ASN A 26 19.54 6.68 4.71
CA ASN A 26 18.84 7.94 4.45
C ASN A 26 17.37 7.96 4.91
N GLN A 27 16.84 6.81 5.34
CA GLN A 27 15.43 6.63 5.74
C GLN A 27 14.91 7.62 6.78
N ASN A 28 15.75 8.18 7.66
CA ASN A 28 15.24 9.04 8.74
C ASN A 28 14.67 10.38 8.26
N VAL A 29 15.25 10.97 7.21
CA VAL A 29 14.87 12.30 6.69
C VAL A 29 13.83 12.16 5.59
N GLU A 30 14.05 11.22 4.66
CA GLU A 30 13.19 11.03 3.49
C GLU A 30 11.81 10.49 3.88
N ILE A 31 11.71 9.59 4.88
CA ILE A 31 10.40 9.12 5.37
C ILE A 31 9.56 10.26 5.92
N GLU A 32 10.13 11.25 6.62
CA GLU A 32 9.33 12.37 7.12
C GLU A 32 8.80 13.24 5.97
N GLU A 33 9.61 13.53 4.96
CA GLU A 33 9.22 14.33 3.80
C GLU A 33 8.25 13.60 2.86
N SER A 34 8.49 12.32 2.57
CA SER A 34 7.62 11.49 1.73
C SER A 34 6.26 11.26 2.41
N PHE A 35 6.22 11.09 3.73
CA PHE A 35 4.95 10.98 4.47
C PHE A 35 4.21 12.32 4.64
N ILE A 36 4.91 13.46 4.65
CA ILE A 36 4.28 14.78 4.61
C ILE A 36 3.41 14.93 3.35
N LYS A 37 3.85 14.36 2.22
CA LYS A 37 3.07 14.39 0.98
C LYS A 37 1.78 13.56 1.06
N VAL A 38 1.79 12.44 1.79
CA VAL A 38 0.69 11.48 1.76
C VAL A 38 -0.43 11.79 2.75
N ALA A 39 -0.19 12.42 3.92
CA ALA A 39 -1.30 12.80 4.81
C ALA A 39 -0.95 13.74 5.98
N GLY A 40 -1.87 14.66 6.30
CA GLY A 40 -2.05 15.16 7.67
C GLY A 40 -3.03 14.27 8.45
N GLY A 41 -2.77 13.98 9.74
CA GLY A 41 -3.71 13.29 10.63
C GLY A 41 -3.48 11.78 10.82
N ALA A 42 -4.57 11.02 11.02
CA ALA A 42 -4.54 9.57 11.20
C ALA A 42 -4.42 8.84 9.85
N LEU A 43 -3.73 7.70 9.87
CA LEU A 43 -3.47 6.85 8.72
C LEU A 43 -4.22 5.54 8.87
N MET A 44 -4.89 5.12 7.81
CA MET A 44 -5.40 3.77 7.68
C MET A 44 -4.39 2.93 6.91
N VAL A 45 -4.00 1.80 7.51
CA VAL A 45 -2.93 0.95 6.98
C VAL A 45 -3.43 -0.48 6.87
N SER A 46 -3.29 -1.06 5.67
CA SER A 46 -3.49 -2.48 5.41
C SER A 46 -2.15 -3.13 5.11
N SER A 47 -1.79 -4.18 5.87
CA SER A 47 -0.45 -4.77 5.82
C SER A 47 -0.51 -6.26 5.50
N ILE A 48 0.38 -6.72 4.61
CA ILE A 48 0.68 -8.14 4.40
C ILE A 48 2.16 -8.41 4.65
N ASP A 49 2.44 -9.55 5.28
CA ASP A 49 3.78 -10.11 5.35
C ASP A 49 3.93 -11.08 4.16
N PHE A 50 5.07 -11.07 3.47
CA PHE A 50 5.38 -12.02 2.41
C PHE A 50 6.77 -12.65 2.59
N GLY A 51 6.96 -13.85 2.05
CA GLY A 51 8.13 -14.66 2.31
C GLY A 51 8.37 -15.77 1.28
N ASP A 52 9.18 -16.74 1.73
CA ASP A 52 9.83 -17.81 0.97
C ASP A 52 11.20 -17.36 0.45
N LYS A 53 11.40 -17.26 -0.87
CA LYS A 53 12.67 -16.80 -1.45
C LYS A 53 12.98 -15.34 -1.13
N ILE A 54 11.95 -14.49 -1.16
CA ILE A 54 12.04 -13.07 -0.85
C ILE A 54 11.11 -12.80 0.32
N THR A 55 11.66 -12.22 1.38
CA THR A 55 10.91 -11.85 2.58
C THR A 55 10.81 -10.34 2.71
N GLY A 56 9.63 -9.88 3.13
CA GLY A 56 9.32 -8.48 3.33
C GLY A 56 7.91 -8.25 3.89
N GLU A 57 7.57 -6.97 4.02
CA GLU A 57 6.25 -6.51 4.45
C GLU A 57 5.77 -5.44 3.48
N ALA A 58 4.53 -5.53 3.03
CA ALA A 58 3.91 -4.53 2.17
C ALA A 58 2.76 -3.85 2.93
N ASN A 59 2.80 -2.52 2.94
CA ASN A 59 1.86 -1.65 3.64
C ASN A 59 1.15 -0.74 2.64
N LEU A 60 -0.16 -0.85 2.55
CA LEU A 60 -1.02 0.07 1.81
C LEU A 60 -1.54 1.14 2.77
N ILE A 61 -1.32 2.41 2.45
CA ILE A 61 -1.52 3.54 3.37
C ILE A 61 -2.39 4.61 2.72
N PHE A 62 -3.38 5.07 3.48
CA PHE A 62 -4.21 6.22 3.12
C PHE A 62 -4.48 7.14 4.30
N PRO A 63 -4.75 8.44 4.06
CA PRO A 63 -5.38 9.29 5.05
C PRO A 63 -6.72 8.70 5.50
N ALA A 64 -6.90 8.52 6.81
CA ALA A 64 -8.12 7.90 7.35
C ALA A 64 -9.38 8.68 6.97
N ASN A 65 -9.32 10.02 7.01
CA ASN A 65 -10.42 10.89 6.62
C ASN A 65 -10.82 10.74 5.14
N LYS A 66 -9.85 10.56 4.24
CA LYS A 66 -10.13 10.31 2.81
C LYS A 66 -10.74 8.92 2.62
N MET A 67 -10.28 7.95 3.40
CA MET A 67 -10.78 6.59 3.30
C MET A 67 -12.23 6.45 3.79
N ARG A 68 -12.67 7.24 4.79
CA ARG A 68 -14.09 7.32 5.15
C ARG A 68 -14.96 7.69 3.94
N ARG A 69 -14.54 8.69 3.16
CA ARG A 69 -15.26 9.09 1.94
C ARG A 69 -15.30 7.96 0.91
N PHE A 70 -14.20 7.24 0.73
CA PHE A 70 -14.17 6.05 -0.14
C PHE A 70 -15.22 5.02 0.27
N ILE A 71 -15.27 4.70 1.56
CA ILE A 71 -16.18 3.68 2.10
C ILE A 71 -17.64 4.12 1.91
N ASN A 72 -17.97 5.38 2.21
CA ASN A 72 -19.31 5.92 1.97
C ASN A 72 -19.72 5.78 0.49
N LEU A 73 -18.81 6.09 -0.43
CA LEU A 73 -19.02 5.93 -1.88
C LEU A 73 -19.18 4.47 -2.30
N CYS A 74 -18.53 3.52 -1.62
CA CYS A 74 -18.73 2.10 -1.89
C CYS A 74 -20.06 1.56 -1.38
N MET A 75 -20.64 2.18 -0.33
CA MET A 75 -21.88 1.73 0.29
C MET A 75 -23.14 2.44 -0.26
N ASP A 76 -22.97 3.33 -1.25
CA ASP A 76 -24.02 4.23 -1.78
C ASP A 76 -24.79 4.97 -0.67
N VAL A 77 -24.15 5.20 0.47
CA VAL A 77 -24.61 6.10 1.51
C VAL A 77 -24.20 7.48 1.02
N GLY A 78 -25.15 8.27 0.52
CA GLY A 78 -24.88 9.59 -0.08
C GLY A 78 -24.04 10.51 0.81
N ASP A 79 -23.59 11.64 0.26
CA ASP A 79 -22.69 12.65 0.89
C ASP A 79 -23.19 13.26 2.23
N GLU A 80 -24.30 12.78 2.80
CA GLU A 80 -24.99 13.36 3.96
C GLU A 80 -24.24 13.18 5.30
N LYS A 81 -23.11 12.47 5.33
CA LYS A 81 -22.26 12.33 6.53
C LYS A 81 -20.81 12.68 6.26
N ASP A 82 -20.57 13.96 6.00
CA ASP A 82 -19.25 14.60 6.10
C ASP A 82 -18.82 14.85 7.56
N GLU A 83 -19.46 14.20 8.55
CA GLU A 83 -18.98 14.31 9.92
C GLU A 83 -17.66 13.54 10.08
N PRO A 84 -16.61 14.18 10.64
CA PRO A 84 -15.27 13.62 10.77
C PRO A 84 -15.20 12.61 11.93
N ASP A 85 -16.25 11.81 12.14
CA ASP A 85 -16.20 10.76 13.13
C ASP A 85 -15.30 9.66 12.57
N MET A 86 -14.07 9.61 13.08
CA MET A 86 -13.05 8.61 12.75
C MET A 86 -13.36 7.24 13.38
N ASP A 87 -14.62 7.02 13.77
CA ASP A 87 -15.12 5.77 14.32
C ASP A 87 -15.40 4.77 13.20
N PHE A 88 -14.35 4.10 12.74
CA PHE A 88 -14.47 3.00 11.80
C PHE A 88 -15.12 1.79 12.45
N THR A 89 -16.15 1.27 11.80
CA THR A 89 -16.87 0.05 12.18
C THR A 89 -16.13 -1.20 11.69
N ASP A 90 -16.51 -2.38 12.19
CA ASP A 90 -15.95 -3.65 11.70
C ASP A 90 -16.20 -3.85 10.19
N MET A 91 -17.34 -3.36 9.68
CA MET A 91 -17.66 -3.39 8.25
C MET A 91 -16.71 -2.49 7.44
N ASP A 92 -16.40 -1.31 7.97
CA ASP A 92 -15.41 -0.40 7.35
C ASP A 92 -14.05 -1.10 7.23
N PHE A 93 -13.60 -1.75 8.31
CA PHE A 93 -12.34 -2.51 8.28
C PHE A 93 -12.35 -3.68 7.28
N ASP A 94 -13.47 -4.37 7.14
CA ASP A 94 -13.62 -5.46 6.17
C ASP A 94 -13.54 -4.98 4.72
N ILE A 95 -14.13 -3.83 4.39
CA ILE A 95 -14.03 -3.21 3.07
C ILE A 95 -12.56 -2.91 2.74
N ILE A 96 -11.85 -2.29 3.68
CA ILE A 96 -10.44 -1.93 3.51
C ILE A 96 -9.54 -3.14 3.44
N ARG A 97 -9.88 -4.21 4.16
CA ARG A 97 -9.19 -5.48 4.10
C ARG A 97 -9.32 -6.10 2.71
N GLU A 98 -10.49 -6.05 2.09
CA GLU A 98 -10.70 -6.56 0.73
C GLU A 98 -9.92 -5.72 -0.30
N ILE A 99 -9.97 -4.40 -0.19
CA ILE A 99 -9.19 -3.48 -1.06
C ILE A 99 -7.69 -3.75 -0.93
N GLY A 100 -7.20 -3.81 0.32
CA GLY A 100 -5.81 -4.15 0.61
C GLY A 100 -5.43 -5.52 0.05
N ASN A 101 -6.32 -6.51 0.16
CA ASN A 101 -6.09 -7.84 -0.41
C ASN A 101 -5.88 -7.76 -1.92
N ILE A 102 -6.68 -6.99 -2.65
CA ILE A 102 -6.55 -6.90 -4.11
C ILE A 102 -5.27 -6.18 -4.52
N ILE A 103 -5.01 -5.01 -3.95
CA ILE A 103 -3.87 -4.17 -4.34
C ILE A 103 -2.56 -4.84 -3.93
N LEU A 104 -2.46 -5.26 -2.67
CA LEU A 104 -1.24 -5.85 -2.15
C LEU A 104 -0.97 -7.20 -2.81
N ASN A 105 -1.99 -8.03 -3.08
CA ASN A 105 -1.77 -9.27 -3.82
C ASN A 105 -1.42 -9.02 -5.30
N SER A 106 -1.96 -7.97 -5.93
CA SER A 106 -1.60 -7.63 -7.30
C SER A 106 -0.15 -7.15 -7.39
N ILE A 107 0.29 -6.32 -6.45
CA ILE A 107 1.66 -5.80 -6.41
C ILE A 107 2.65 -6.92 -6.02
N VAL A 108 2.42 -7.62 -4.91
CA VAL A 108 3.31 -8.69 -4.45
C VAL A 108 3.26 -9.90 -5.38
N GLY A 109 2.09 -10.24 -5.92
CA GLY A 109 1.95 -11.30 -6.93
C GLY A 109 2.62 -10.93 -8.25
N GLY A 110 2.47 -9.67 -8.71
CA GLY A 110 3.18 -9.14 -9.87
C GLY A 110 4.70 -9.18 -9.68
N MET A 111 5.17 -8.81 -8.49
CA MET A 111 6.58 -8.94 -8.10
C MET A 111 7.02 -10.41 -8.14
N GLY A 112 6.27 -11.34 -7.56
CA GLY A 112 6.57 -12.78 -7.62
C GLY A 112 6.66 -13.30 -9.06
N ASN A 113 5.71 -12.93 -9.91
CA ASN A 113 5.68 -13.30 -11.33
C ASN A 113 6.89 -12.74 -12.09
N PHE A 114 7.20 -11.45 -11.91
CA PHE A 114 8.36 -10.82 -12.53
C PHE A 114 9.66 -11.48 -12.10
N LEU A 115 9.75 -11.92 -10.85
CA LEU A 115 10.91 -12.60 -10.29
C LEU A 115 10.92 -14.10 -10.55
N ASN A 116 9.92 -14.61 -11.29
CA ASN A 116 9.69 -16.03 -11.53
C ASN A 116 9.80 -16.87 -10.24
N THR A 117 9.23 -16.36 -9.15
CA THR A 117 9.26 -16.99 -7.83
C THR A 117 7.86 -17.03 -7.23
N SER A 118 7.54 -18.16 -6.59
CA SER A 118 6.35 -18.24 -5.77
C SER A 118 6.59 -17.45 -4.49
N LEU A 119 5.76 -16.46 -4.20
CA LEU A 119 5.73 -15.77 -2.91
C LEU A 119 4.53 -16.26 -2.11
N LYS A 120 4.76 -16.54 -0.82
CA LYS A 120 3.67 -16.79 0.13
C LYS A 120 3.45 -15.52 0.92
N TYR A 121 2.20 -15.12 1.06
CA TYR A 121 1.83 -13.92 1.80
C TYR A 121 0.65 -14.18 2.73
N THR A 122 0.57 -13.37 3.78
CA THR A 122 -0.51 -13.45 4.77
C THR A 122 -1.78 -12.76 4.26
N LEU A 123 -2.89 -12.98 4.95
CA LEU A 123 -4.07 -12.13 4.78
C LEU A 123 -3.78 -10.71 5.28
N PRO A 124 -4.37 -9.67 4.66
CA PRO A 124 -4.16 -8.29 5.09
C PRO A 124 -4.71 -8.05 6.50
N LYS A 125 -3.92 -7.31 7.29
CA LYS A 125 -4.31 -6.80 8.60
C LYS A 125 -4.52 -5.29 8.48
N VAL A 126 -5.69 -4.80 8.89
CA VAL A 126 -6.01 -3.36 8.82
C VAL A 126 -5.93 -2.74 10.21
N LYS A 127 -5.27 -1.58 10.30
CA LYS A 127 -5.14 -0.80 11.54
C LYS A 127 -5.12 0.69 11.24
N VAL A 128 -5.61 1.48 12.20
CA VAL A 128 -5.47 2.94 12.17
C VAL A 128 -4.30 3.33 13.06
N TYR A 129 -3.43 4.20 12.54
CA TYR A 129 -2.27 4.71 13.24
C TYR A 129 -2.30 6.23 13.28
N HIS A 130 -1.80 6.82 14.37
CA HIS A 130 -1.36 8.20 14.31
C HIS A 130 -0.09 8.28 13.46
N ARG A 131 0.01 9.27 12.55
CA ARG A 131 1.14 9.38 11.58
C ARG A 131 2.51 9.23 12.23
N ILE A 132 2.72 9.91 13.36
CA ILE A 132 3.99 9.91 14.10
C ILE A 132 4.36 8.50 14.57
N ASP A 133 3.37 7.73 15.01
CA ASP A 133 3.62 6.39 15.55
C ASP A 133 3.88 5.38 14.44
N PHE A 134 3.19 5.53 13.31
CA PHE A 134 3.49 4.74 12.12
C PHE A 134 4.91 5.01 11.60
N ALA A 135 5.28 6.29 11.44
CA ALA A 135 6.63 6.66 11.01
C ALA A 135 7.70 6.12 11.97
N LYS A 136 7.47 6.18 13.29
CA LYS A 136 8.37 5.57 14.29
C LYS A 136 8.48 4.05 14.15
N ASN A 137 7.37 3.36 13.87
CA ASN A 137 7.38 1.90 13.70
C ASN A 137 8.17 1.50 12.46
N ILE A 138 7.98 2.22 11.36
CA ILE A 138 8.74 2.03 10.14
C ILE A 138 10.24 2.30 10.38
N LYS A 139 10.61 3.41 11.04
CA LYS A 139 12.01 3.76 11.36
C LYS A 139 12.74 2.73 12.24
N LYS A 140 12.02 1.88 12.97
CA LYS A 140 12.66 0.81 13.77
C LYS A 140 13.23 -0.31 12.90
N LYS A 141 12.83 -0.42 11.63
CA LYS A 141 13.25 -1.48 10.70
C LYS A 141 14.60 -1.18 10.03
N LYS A 142 15.64 -0.89 10.83
CA LYS A 142 16.95 -0.33 10.44
C LYS A 142 17.79 -1.08 9.38
N HIS A 143 17.34 -2.22 8.88
CA HIS A 143 18.07 -3.06 7.92
C HIS A 143 17.25 -3.46 6.69
N LEU A 144 16.09 -2.84 6.51
CA LEU A 144 15.25 -3.08 5.35
C LEU A 144 15.43 -1.94 4.36
N CYS A 145 15.48 -2.26 3.08
CA CYS A 145 15.31 -1.27 2.02
C CYS A 145 13.82 -1.01 1.85
N MET A 146 13.46 0.25 1.63
CA MET A 146 12.07 0.66 1.48
C MET A 146 11.82 1.08 0.05
N LEU A 147 10.79 0.50 -0.56
CA LEU A 147 10.23 1.01 -1.80
C LEU A 147 8.92 1.71 -1.48
N ILE A 148 8.77 2.94 -1.95
CA ILE A 148 7.54 3.72 -1.83
C ILE A 148 6.97 3.89 -3.22
N LEU A 149 5.75 3.41 -3.41
CA LEU A 149 4.96 3.61 -4.61
C LEU A 149 3.85 4.56 -4.25
N TYR A 150 3.86 5.77 -4.81
CA TYR A 150 2.74 6.68 -4.66
C TYR A 150 1.61 6.18 -5.54
N ILE A 151 0.39 6.19 -5.01
CA ILE A 151 -0.77 5.66 -5.72
C ILE A 151 -1.95 6.60 -5.59
N THR A 152 -2.78 6.65 -6.62
CA THR A 152 -4.03 7.40 -6.61
C THR A 152 -5.19 6.44 -6.93
N PHE A 153 -6.20 6.44 -6.06
CA PHE A 153 -7.48 5.78 -6.28
C PHE A 153 -8.48 6.79 -6.80
N ILE A 154 -9.13 6.46 -7.91
CA ILE A 154 -10.18 7.29 -8.49
C ILE A 154 -11.50 6.51 -8.42
N ILE A 155 -12.52 7.09 -7.78
CA ILE A 155 -13.89 6.55 -7.70
C ILE A 155 -14.89 7.69 -7.84
N ASP A 156 -15.80 7.64 -8.82
CA ASP A 156 -16.78 8.71 -9.10
C ASP A 156 -16.17 10.12 -9.03
N ASP A 157 -15.07 10.34 -9.76
CA ASP A 157 -14.28 11.58 -9.80
C ASP A 157 -13.67 12.03 -8.46
N THR A 158 -13.74 11.18 -7.42
CA THR A 158 -13.06 11.38 -6.15
C THR A 158 -11.69 10.71 -6.19
N GLU A 159 -10.65 11.52 -6.07
CA GLU A 159 -9.26 11.06 -5.98
C GLU A 159 -8.83 10.88 -4.51
N ILE A 160 -8.19 9.75 -4.25
CA ILE A 160 -7.60 9.42 -2.96
C ILE A 160 -6.15 9.04 -3.18
N GLU A 161 -5.29 9.96 -2.80
CA GLU A 161 -3.86 9.76 -2.77
C GLU A 161 -3.47 8.88 -1.58
N GLY A 162 -2.57 7.95 -1.84
CA GLY A 162 -2.01 7.05 -0.86
C GLY A 162 -0.61 6.61 -1.24
N ALA A 163 -0.11 5.61 -0.54
CA ALA A 163 1.14 4.97 -0.89
C ALA A 163 1.12 3.48 -0.57
N VAL A 164 1.88 2.71 -1.34
CA VAL A 164 2.31 1.36 -0.98
C VAL A 164 3.77 1.44 -0.57
N ILE A 165 4.06 0.96 0.64
CA ILE A 165 5.42 0.86 1.16
C ILE A 165 5.79 -0.62 1.25
N ILE A 166 6.86 -1.00 0.58
CA ILE A 166 7.39 -2.36 0.58
C ILE A 166 8.73 -2.34 1.29
N ASP A 167 8.80 -3.02 2.42
CA ASP A 167 10.03 -3.23 3.16
C ASP A 167 10.63 -4.57 2.72
N LEU A 168 11.84 -4.54 2.17
CA LEU A 168 12.60 -5.73 1.75
C LEU A 168 13.86 -5.88 2.59
N THR A 169 14.25 -7.11 2.89
CA THR A 169 15.61 -7.35 3.40
C THR A 169 16.65 -6.93 2.35
N LEU A 170 17.86 -6.55 2.78
CA LEU A 170 18.93 -6.24 1.83
C LEU A 170 19.24 -7.41 0.87
N ASN A 171 19.14 -8.66 1.36
CA ASN A 171 19.29 -9.83 0.50
C ASN A 171 18.16 -9.90 -0.55
N SER A 172 16.91 -9.74 -0.11
CA SER A 172 15.73 -9.68 -1.00
C SER A 172 15.85 -8.58 -2.06
N LEU A 173 16.37 -7.40 -1.69
CA LEU A 173 16.61 -6.31 -2.64
C LEU A 173 17.69 -6.67 -3.65
N ASN A 174 18.81 -7.24 -3.20
CA ASN A 174 19.88 -7.64 -4.11
C ASN A 174 19.38 -8.69 -5.11
N GLU A 175 18.58 -9.67 -4.67
CA GLU A 175 17.95 -10.64 -5.56
C GLU A 175 17.00 -9.97 -6.57
N LEU A 176 16.18 -9.01 -6.12
CA LEU A 176 15.32 -8.21 -7.00
C LEU A 176 16.14 -7.45 -8.06
N MET A 177 17.21 -6.79 -7.64
CA MET A 177 18.07 -6.00 -8.53
C MET A 177 18.84 -6.87 -9.54
N GLU A 178 19.35 -8.03 -9.14
CA GLU A 178 19.99 -8.97 -10.08
C GLU A 178 19.00 -9.49 -11.13
N LEU A 179 17.74 -9.69 -10.75
CA LEU A 179 16.70 -10.17 -11.65
C LEU A 179 16.22 -9.09 -12.60
N ILE A 180 16.06 -7.85 -12.14
CA ILE A 180 15.77 -6.69 -13.01
C ILE A 180 16.85 -6.56 -14.08
N LYS A 181 18.13 -6.64 -13.70
CA LYS A 181 19.24 -6.58 -14.66
C LYS A 181 19.15 -7.66 -15.74
N LYS A 182 18.84 -8.90 -15.35
CA LYS A 182 18.64 -10.01 -16.31
C LYS A 182 17.47 -9.73 -17.26
N ALA A 183 16.36 -9.21 -16.75
CA ALA A 183 15.20 -8.89 -17.57
C ALA A 183 15.47 -7.71 -18.54
N GLU A 184 16.25 -6.71 -18.11
CA GLU A 184 16.71 -5.62 -19.00
C GLU A 184 17.64 -6.13 -20.09
N ASP A 185 18.55 -7.06 -19.77
CA ASP A 185 19.44 -7.68 -20.76
C ASP A 185 18.65 -8.49 -21.80
N ASP A 186 17.60 -9.22 -21.38
CA ASP A 186 16.71 -9.97 -22.28
C ASP A 186 15.83 -9.06 -23.17
N LEU A 187 15.54 -7.83 -22.73
CA LEU A 187 14.78 -6.84 -23.51
C LEU A 187 15.65 -6.07 -24.51
N ASN A 188 16.94 -5.96 -24.23
CA ASN A 188 17.91 -5.22 -25.04
C ASN A 188 18.78 -6.10 -25.95
N GLY A 189 18.62 -7.43 -25.90
CA GLY A 189 19.28 -8.43 -26.75
C GLY A 189 18.40 -8.95 -27.86
#